data_AF-A0A7I9WHC7-F1
#
_entry.id   AF-A0A7I9WHC7-F1
#
_cell.length_a   1.000
_cell.length_b   1.000
_cell.length_c   1.000
_cell.angle_alpha   90.00
_cell.angle_beta   90.00
_cell.angle_gamma   90.00
#
_symmetry.space_group_name_H-M   'P 1'
#
loop_
_entity.id
_entity.type
_entity.pdbx_description
1 polymer ?
#
loop_
_entity_poly.entity_id
_entity_poly.type
_entity_poly.pdbx_seq_one_letter_code
_entity_poly.pdbx_strand_id
1 'polypeptide(L)'
;MGHQPERIVLVTGAAGGVGAEAARLLAAAGTHVITAARWDEASISTVIDSIAAEHGRLDGVIINASCGLDIDSSPADAVGLRPDAQRRLARQAVPLMPAGARIVFATTHQAHFYPAKAVPKGYAAAAASMRAGETALHALRAEFARAGVQFTVVSGDLTDRRDMAAAVVNATNVANSSGVVYVGRADYQMTA
;
A
#
# COMPACT_ATOMS: atom_id res chain seq x y z
N MET A 1 29.20 5.22 -16.09
CA MET A 1 28.39 3.99 -16.07
C MET A 1 27.35 4.17 -14.98
N GLY A 2 26.07 4.31 -15.33
CA GLY A 2 25.01 4.56 -14.35
C GLY A 2 24.83 3.33 -13.47
N HIS A 3 24.93 3.50 -12.16
CA HIS A 3 24.58 2.47 -11.20
C HIS A 3 23.07 2.20 -11.35
N GLN A 4 22.69 1.05 -11.90
CA GLN A 4 21.29 0.65 -11.86
C GLN A 4 20.90 0.49 -10.39
N PRO A 5 19.78 1.10 -9.95
CA PRO A 5 19.36 0.99 -8.58
C PRO A 5 19.11 -0.48 -8.24
N GLU A 6 19.60 -0.90 -7.08
CA GLU A 6 19.48 -2.29 -6.65
C GLU A 6 18.02 -2.73 -6.54
N ARG A 7 17.11 -1.78 -6.25
CA ARG A 7 15.66 -1.99 -6.16
C ARG A 7 14.84 -0.78 -6.61
N ILE A 8 13.65 -1.06 -7.14
CA ILE A 8 12.70 -0.08 -7.68
C ILE A 8 11.36 -0.28 -6.99
N VAL A 9 10.89 0.74 -6.29
CA VAL A 9 9.67 0.67 -5.49
C VAL A 9 8.74 1.82 -5.85
N LEU A 10 7.50 1.46 -6.18
CA LEU A 10 6.41 2.43 -6.35
C LEU A 10 5.72 2.68 -5.00
N VAL A 11 5.62 3.95 -4.60
CA VAL A 11 5.01 4.37 -3.34
C VAL A 11 3.83 5.29 -3.60
N THR A 12 2.66 4.93 -3.08
CA THR A 12 1.49 5.82 -3.12
C THR A 12 1.36 6.63 -1.83
N GLY A 13 0.74 7.81 -1.92
CA GLY A 13 0.58 8.70 -0.75
C GLY A 13 1.88 9.33 -0.26
N ALA A 14 2.88 9.50 -1.14
CA ALA A 14 4.18 10.06 -0.79
C ALA A 14 4.17 11.56 -0.43
N ALA A 15 3.04 12.26 -0.62
CA ALA A 15 2.87 13.67 -0.24
C ALA A 15 2.79 13.90 1.27
N GLY A 16 2.43 12.88 2.06
CA GLY A 16 2.34 13.01 3.52
C GLY A 16 2.17 11.67 4.25
N GLY A 17 2.13 11.72 5.58
CA GLY A 17 1.83 10.55 6.42
C GLY A 17 2.87 9.42 6.30
N VAL A 18 2.39 8.18 6.33
CA VAL A 18 3.22 6.96 6.29
C VAL A 18 3.92 6.79 4.93
N GLY A 19 3.23 7.11 3.82
CA GLY A 19 3.80 6.99 2.47
C GLY A 19 5.01 7.89 2.25
N ALA A 20 4.93 9.15 2.69
CA ALA A 20 6.06 10.09 2.62
C ALA A 20 7.27 9.60 3.42
N GLU A 21 7.03 9.07 4.62
CA GLU A 21 8.10 8.58 5.49
C GLU A 21 8.72 7.29 4.95
N ALA A 22 7.91 6.36 4.44
CA ALA A 22 8.40 5.15 3.80
C ALA A 22 9.24 5.47 2.55
N ALA A 23 8.80 6.42 1.72
CA ALA A 23 9.55 6.91 0.57
C ALA A 23 10.93 7.46 0.99
N ARG A 24 10.98 8.28 2.05
CA ARG A 24 12.25 8.81 2.59
C ARG A 24 13.19 7.71 3.08
N LEU A 25 12.68 6.76 3.85
CA LEU A 25 13.46 5.64 4.38
C LEU A 25 14.01 4.74 3.26
N LEU A 26 13.20 4.44 2.23
CA LEU A 26 13.64 3.65 1.07
C LEU A 26 14.71 4.38 0.26
N ALA A 27 14.51 5.67 -0.02
CA ALA A 27 15.46 6.49 -0.77
C ALA A 27 16.80 6.61 -0.03
N ALA A 28 16.78 6.80 1.30
CA ALA A 28 17.98 6.84 2.12
C ALA A 28 18.77 5.51 2.09
N ALA A 29 18.10 4.39 1.80
CA ALA A 29 18.71 3.06 1.66
C ALA A 29 19.14 2.74 0.21
N GLY A 30 19.15 3.72 -0.71
CA GLY A 30 19.58 3.52 -2.10
C GLY A 30 18.52 2.88 -3.01
N THR A 31 17.28 2.73 -2.54
CA THR A 31 16.16 2.27 -3.38
C THR A 31 15.74 3.39 -4.33
N HIS A 32 15.50 3.06 -5.60
CA HIS A 32 14.86 3.99 -6.51
C HIS A 32 13.36 4.05 -6.22
N VAL A 33 12.91 5.21 -5.73
CA VAL A 33 11.53 5.42 -5.31
C VAL A 33 10.78 6.21 -6.37
N ILE A 34 9.70 5.62 -6.87
CA ILE A 34 8.77 6.25 -7.80
C ILE A 34 7.49 6.52 -7.02
N THR A 35 6.87 7.69 -7.23
CA THR A 35 5.68 8.08 -6.45
C THR A 35 4.47 8.26 -7.35
N ALA A 36 3.32 7.76 -6.92
CA ALA A 36 2.04 8.02 -7.58
C ALA A 36 1.10 8.80 -6.65
N ALA A 37 0.56 9.92 -7.16
CA ALA A 37 -0.38 10.78 -6.44
C ALA A 37 -1.83 10.62 -6.92
N ARG A 38 -2.03 10.27 -8.19
CA ARG A 38 -3.35 10.16 -8.83
C ARG A 38 -3.76 8.70 -9.01
N TRP A 39 -5.05 8.43 -8.84
CA TRP A 39 -5.63 7.07 -8.85
C TRP A 39 -6.58 6.80 -10.03
N ASP A 40 -6.71 7.75 -10.97
CA ASP A 40 -7.44 7.51 -12.21
C ASP A 40 -6.69 6.55 -13.16
N GLU A 41 -7.41 6.01 -14.14
CA GLU A 41 -6.89 4.97 -15.02
C GLU A 41 -5.69 5.39 -15.82
N ALA A 42 -5.79 6.56 -16.46
CA ALA A 42 -4.74 7.09 -17.30
C ALA A 42 -3.47 7.30 -16.46
N SER A 43 -3.59 7.88 -15.27
CA SER A 43 -2.45 8.13 -14.39
C SER A 43 -1.75 6.85 -13.91
N ILE A 44 -2.52 5.81 -13.58
CA ILE A 44 -1.95 4.51 -13.17
C ILE A 44 -1.25 3.85 -14.36
N SER A 45 -1.89 3.81 -15.53
CA SER A 45 -1.28 3.24 -16.73
C SER A 45 0.02 3.98 -17.09
N THR A 46 0.01 5.32 -17.11
CA THR A 46 1.19 6.12 -17.41
C THR A 46 2.35 5.81 -16.46
N VAL A 47 2.13 5.73 -15.15
CA VAL A 47 3.24 5.45 -14.22
C VAL A 47 3.79 4.03 -14.40
N ILE A 48 2.93 3.04 -14.64
CA ILE A 48 3.35 1.65 -14.87
C ILE A 48 4.11 1.53 -16.20
N ASP A 49 3.62 2.18 -17.27
CA ASP A 49 4.28 2.18 -18.58
C ASP A 49 5.65 2.86 -18.52
N SER A 50 5.76 3.98 -17.80
CA SER A 50 7.04 4.64 -17.55
C SER A 50 8.01 3.73 -16.79
N ILE A 51 7.55 3.03 -15.74
CA ILE A 51 8.37 2.05 -15.02
C ILE A 51 8.84 0.93 -15.97
N ALA A 52 7.95 0.40 -16.80
CA ALA A 52 8.29 -0.64 -17.76
C ALA A 52 9.35 -0.15 -18.76
N ALA A 53 9.19 1.05 -19.31
CA ALA A 53 10.08 1.61 -20.31
C ALA A 53 11.46 1.98 -19.75
N GLU A 54 11.51 2.58 -18.57
CA GLU A 54 12.75 3.10 -17.98
C GLU A 54 13.53 2.05 -17.20
N HIS A 55 12.84 1.07 -16.65
CA HIS A 55 13.42 0.14 -15.70
C HIS A 55 13.22 -1.34 -16.03
N GLY A 56 12.16 -1.68 -16.77
CA GLY A 56 11.83 -3.05 -17.15
C GLY A 56 11.41 -3.97 -16.00
N ARG A 57 11.35 -3.46 -14.76
CA ARG A 57 10.98 -4.24 -13.57
C ARG A 57 10.44 -3.35 -12.45
N LEU A 58 9.71 -3.96 -11.52
CA LEU A 58 9.20 -3.33 -10.31
C LEU A 58 9.35 -4.28 -9.11
N ASP A 59 10.25 -3.96 -8.17
CA ASP A 59 10.58 -4.87 -7.07
C ASP A 59 9.60 -4.76 -5.90
N GLY A 60 8.93 -3.62 -5.76
CA GLY A 60 7.94 -3.42 -4.71
C GLY A 60 6.88 -2.37 -5.04
N VAL A 61 5.71 -2.54 -4.45
CA VAL A 61 4.61 -1.57 -4.50
C VAL A 61 4.08 -1.35 -3.09
N ILE A 62 4.11 -0.11 -2.62
CA ILE A 62 3.49 0.31 -1.37
C ILE A 62 2.18 1.03 -1.72
N ILE A 63 1.06 0.43 -1.31
CA ILE A 63 -0.29 0.95 -1.48
C ILE A 63 -0.77 1.48 -0.13
N ASN A 64 -0.78 2.80 0.05
CA ASN A 64 -1.28 3.42 1.26
C ASN A 64 -2.82 3.58 1.20
N ALA A 65 -3.54 3.00 2.16
CA ALA A 65 -5.00 2.90 2.15
C ALA A 65 -5.71 4.25 2.16
N SER A 66 -5.13 5.26 2.82
CA SER A 66 -5.69 6.61 2.96
C SER A 66 -5.34 7.57 1.82
N CYS A 67 -4.58 7.12 0.81
CA CYS A 67 -4.19 8.01 -0.29
C CYS A 67 -5.41 8.46 -1.11
N GLY A 68 -5.50 9.77 -1.39
CA GLY A 68 -6.66 10.37 -2.08
C GLY A 68 -7.89 10.56 -1.18
N LEU A 69 -7.72 10.54 0.15
CA LEU A 69 -8.70 11.08 1.09
C LEU A 69 -8.46 12.58 1.25
N ASP A 70 -9.08 13.41 0.42
CA ASP A 70 -9.31 14.79 0.83
C ASP A 70 -10.37 14.77 1.93
N ILE A 71 -10.11 15.44 3.05
CA ILE A 71 -11.06 15.57 4.17
C ILE A 71 -12.40 16.17 3.69
N ASP A 72 -12.36 16.91 2.57
CA ASP A 72 -13.50 17.58 1.95
C ASP A 72 -14.20 16.76 0.84
N SER A 73 -13.71 15.56 0.52
CA SER A 73 -14.37 14.66 -0.45
C SER A 73 -15.61 14.01 0.15
N SER A 74 -16.73 14.02 -0.58
CA SER A 74 -17.94 13.29 -0.20
C SER A 74 -17.62 11.81 0.07
N PRO A 75 -18.03 11.24 1.22
CA PRO A 75 -17.81 9.84 1.53
C PRO A 75 -18.34 8.85 0.49
N ALA A 76 -19.34 9.24 -0.31
CA ALA A 76 -19.96 8.39 -1.33
C ALA A 76 -19.09 8.22 -2.59
N ASP A 77 -18.47 9.29 -3.08
CA ASP A 77 -17.62 9.27 -4.30
C ASP A 77 -16.28 8.57 -4.05
N ALA A 78 -15.92 8.54 -2.78
CA ALA A 78 -14.67 8.09 -2.22
C ALA A 78 -14.63 6.54 -2.12
N VAL A 79 -15.72 5.89 -1.73
CA VAL A 79 -15.73 4.48 -1.31
C VAL A 79 -15.61 3.48 -2.48
N GLY A 80 -16.11 3.80 -3.67
CA GLY A 80 -16.11 2.88 -4.84
C GLY A 80 -14.90 3.01 -5.76
N LEU A 81 -14.47 4.23 -6.05
CA LEU A 81 -13.36 4.49 -7.00
C LEU A 81 -12.01 3.98 -6.48
N ARG A 82 -11.82 3.93 -5.15
CA ARG A 82 -10.54 3.60 -4.51
C ARG A 82 -10.19 2.10 -4.53
N PRO A 83 -11.07 1.17 -4.10
CA PRO A 83 -10.78 -0.27 -4.21
C PRO A 83 -10.52 -0.69 -5.66
N ASP A 84 -11.25 -0.10 -6.62
CA ASP A 84 -11.05 -0.35 -8.05
C ASP A 84 -9.69 0.15 -8.54
N ALA A 85 -9.30 1.37 -8.15
CA ALA A 85 -7.99 1.92 -8.50
C ALA A 85 -6.83 1.11 -7.88
N GLN A 86 -6.97 0.67 -6.62
CA GLN A 86 -5.98 -0.17 -5.94
C GLN A 86 -5.85 -1.55 -6.61
N ARG A 87 -6.99 -2.18 -6.95
CA ARG A 87 -7.01 -3.43 -7.71
C ARG A 87 -6.35 -3.27 -9.09
N ARG A 88 -6.67 -2.18 -9.79
CA ARG A 88 -6.09 -1.86 -11.11
C ARG A 88 -4.58 -1.67 -11.02
N LEU A 89 -4.11 -0.84 -10.08
CA LEU A 89 -2.69 -0.63 -9.85
C LEU A 89 -1.97 -1.95 -9.60
N ALA A 90 -2.50 -2.80 -8.70
CA ALA A 90 -1.89 -4.09 -8.41
C ALA A 90 -1.84 -5.00 -9.64
N ARG A 91 -2.94 -5.08 -10.42
CA ARG A 91 -2.98 -5.91 -11.63
C ARG A 91 -2.06 -5.42 -12.75
N GLN A 92 -1.90 -4.11 -12.91
CA GLN A 92 -0.99 -3.54 -13.90
C GLN A 92 0.48 -3.63 -13.45
N ALA A 93 0.75 -3.59 -12.14
CA ALA A 93 2.09 -3.76 -11.60
C ALA A 93 2.61 -5.20 -11.72
N VAL A 94 1.79 -6.20 -11.38
CA VAL A 94 2.21 -7.62 -11.30
C VAL A 94 2.99 -8.15 -12.52
N PRO A 95 2.62 -7.82 -13.78
CA PRO A 95 3.41 -8.23 -14.95
C PRO A 95 4.87 -7.75 -14.97
N LEU A 96 5.19 -6.64 -14.29
CA LEU A 96 6.55 -6.10 -14.16
C LEU A 96 7.29 -6.63 -12.94
N MET A 97 6.61 -7.37 -12.07
CA MET A 97 7.14 -7.79 -10.78
C MET A 97 7.82 -9.16 -10.89
N PRO A 98 9.16 -9.25 -10.68
CA PRO A 98 9.84 -10.54 -10.68
C PRO A 98 9.39 -11.41 -9.50
N ALA A 99 9.64 -12.72 -9.58
CA ALA A 99 9.41 -13.62 -8.45
C ALA A 99 10.17 -13.13 -7.20
N GLY A 100 9.47 -13.04 -6.07
CA GLY A 100 9.99 -12.46 -4.82
C GLY A 100 9.73 -10.95 -4.65
N ALA A 101 9.17 -10.27 -5.65
CA ALA A 101 8.69 -8.90 -5.51
C ALA A 101 7.49 -8.80 -4.55
N ARG A 102 7.22 -7.60 -4.05
CA ARG A 102 6.32 -7.41 -2.89
C ARG A 102 5.28 -6.32 -3.08
N ILE A 103 4.03 -6.62 -2.78
CA ILE A 103 2.96 -5.65 -2.62
C ILE A 103 2.69 -5.49 -1.12
N VAL A 104 2.82 -4.27 -0.63
CA VAL A 104 2.57 -3.92 0.78
C VAL A 104 1.38 -2.96 0.83
N PHE A 105 0.32 -3.35 1.54
CA PHE A 105 -0.83 -2.49 1.80
C PHE A 105 -0.76 -1.92 3.21
N ALA A 106 -0.60 -0.60 3.33
CA ALA A 106 -0.53 0.08 4.62
C ALA A 106 -1.91 0.62 5.01
N THR A 107 -2.43 0.18 6.16
CA THR A 107 -3.76 0.54 6.68
C THR A 107 -3.73 0.81 8.18
N THR A 108 -4.85 1.22 8.76
CA THR A 108 -4.99 1.43 10.20
C THR A 108 -5.66 0.25 10.88
N HIS A 109 -5.45 0.06 12.18
CA HIS A 109 -6.17 -0.96 12.95
C HIS A 109 -7.69 -0.77 12.85
N GLN A 110 -8.16 0.47 12.93
CA GLN A 110 -9.58 0.82 12.85
C GLN A 110 -10.20 0.37 11.53
N ALA A 111 -9.49 0.53 10.42
CA ALA A 111 -9.95 0.06 9.12
C ALA A 111 -9.83 -1.47 8.99
N HIS A 112 -8.69 -2.04 9.37
CA HIS A 112 -8.43 -3.46 9.25
C HIS A 112 -9.46 -4.32 9.98
N PHE A 113 -9.85 -3.91 11.19
CA PHE A 113 -10.83 -4.62 12.01
C PHE A 113 -12.28 -4.16 11.80
N TYR A 114 -12.56 -3.25 10.85
CA TYR A 114 -13.92 -2.81 10.56
C TYR A 114 -14.72 -3.90 9.82
N PRO A 115 -16.03 -4.10 10.11
CA PRO A 115 -16.85 -3.44 11.13
C PRO A 115 -16.84 -4.15 12.49
N ALA A 116 -15.97 -5.15 12.71
CA ALA A 116 -15.94 -5.95 13.93
C ALA A 116 -15.52 -5.17 15.17
N LYS A 117 -14.73 -4.11 15.02
CA LYS A 117 -14.34 -3.19 16.11
C LYS A 117 -14.90 -1.79 15.90
N ALA A 118 -15.27 -1.16 17.01
CA ALA A 118 -15.75 0.22 17.01
C ALA A 118 -14.67 1.18 16.51
N VAL A 119 -15.11 2.22 15.80
CA VAL A 119 -14.26 3.28 15.27
C VAL A 119 -14.71 4.64 15.82
N PRO A 120 -13.81 5.65 15.90
CA PRO A 120 -14.19 6.97 16.36
C PRO A 120 -15.37 7.56 15.59
N LYS A 121 -16.19 8.36 16.28
CA LYS A 121 -17.34 9.04 15.65
C LYS A 121 -16.87 9.85 14.45
N GLY A 122 -17.55 9.69 13.31
CA GLY A 122 -17.20 10.34 12.04
C GLY A 122 -16.16 9.61 11.20
N TYR A 123 -15.52 8.55 11.70
CA TYR A 123 -14.47 7.82 10.98
C TYR A 123 -14.98 6.60 10.20
N ALA A 124 -16.23 6.17 10.40
CA ALA A 124 -16.77 4.93 9.84
C ALA A 124 -16.66 4.83 8.32
N ALA A 125 -16.92 5.91 7.58
CA ALA A 125 -16.82 5.89 6.12
C ALA A 125 -15.37 5.74 5.62
N ALA A 126 -14.41 6.40 6.29
CA ALA A 126 -12.99 6.25 5.99
C ALA A 126 -12.52 4.81 6.30
N ALA A 127 -12.90 4.27 7.47
CA ALA A 127 -12.58 2.91 7.87
C ALA A 127 -13.16 1.87 6.88
N ALA A 128 -14.43 2.03 6.51
CA ALA A 128 -15.10 1.16 5.53
C ALA A 128 -14.42 1.20 4.16
N SER A 129 -14.02 2.40 3.70
CA SER A 129 -13.34 2.53 2.41
C SER A 129 -11.96 1.87 2.41
N MET A 130 -11.16 2.09 3.45
CA MET A 130 -9.84 1.45 3.56
C MET A 130 -9.99 -0.08 3.68
N ARG A 131 -11.00 -0.56 4.42
CA ARG A 131 -11.32 -1.99 4.51
C ARG A 131 -11.74 -2.58 3.18
N ALA A 132 -12.53 -1.87 2.39
CA ALA A 132 -12.91 -2.30 1.05
C ALA A 132 -11.69 -2.44 0.13
N GLY A 133 -10.73 -1.51 0.24
CA GLY A 133 -9.44 -1.58 -0.46
C GLY A 133 -8.63 -2.82 -0.08
N GLU A 134 -8.49 -3.07 1.22
CA GLU A 134 -7.81 -4.27 1.74
C GLU A 134 -8.47 -5.55 1.23
N THR A 135 -9.81 -5.60 1.26
CA THR A 135 -10.61 -6.74 0.79
C THR A 135 -10.40 -6.99 -0.70
N ALA A 136 -10.39 -5.92 -1.50
CA ALA A 136 -10.14 -6.01 -2.95
C ALA A 136 -8.75 -6.57 -3.26
N LEU A 137 -7.72 -6.18 -2.52
CA LEU A 137 -6.36 -6.71 -2.68
C LEU A 137 -6.23 -8.15 -2.17
N HIS A 138 -6.91 -8.49 -1.06
CA HIS A 138 -6.98 -9.87 -0.58
C HIS A 138 -7.58 -10.82 -1.63
N ALA A 139 -8.60 -10.38 -2.36
CA ALA A 139 -9.21 -11.16 -3.45
C ALA A 139 -8.22 -11.48 -4.59
N LEU A 140 -7.16 -10.68 -4.75
CA LEU A 140 -6.11 -10.89 -5.76
C LEU A 140 -4.95 -11.79 -5.28
N ARG A 141 -4.94 -12.27 -4.03
CA ARG A 141 -3.79 -13.05 -3.48
C ARG A 141 -3.42 -14.28 -4.32
N ALA A 142 -4.39 -14.94 -4.93
CA ALA A 142 -4.11 -16.09 -5.81
C ALA A 142 -3.45 -15.67 -7.13
N GLU A 143 -3.74 -14.46 -7.64
CA GLU A 143 -3.04 -13.88 -8.80
C GLU A 143 -1.60 -13.56 -8.42
N PHE A 144 -1.38 -12.90 -7.28
CA PHE A 144 -0.04 -12.55 -6.79
C PHE A 144 0.82 -13.79 -6.54
N ALA A 145 0.27 -14.81 -5.87
CA ALA A 145 0.99 -16.03 -5.57
C ALA A 145 1.43 -16.78 -6.84
N ARG A 146 0.59 -16.82 -7.88
CA ARG A 146 0.94 -17.43 -9.19
C ARG A 146 2.08 -16.69 -9.89
N ALA A 147 2.17 -15.38 -9.71
CA ALA A 147 3.28 -14.57 -10.22
C ALA A 147 4.52 -14.60 -9.31
N GLY A 148 4.50 -15.33 -8.19
CA GLY A 148 5.58 -15.32 -7.21
C GLY A 148 5.70 -14.01 -6.42
N VAL A 149 4.65 -13.18 -6.43
CA VAL A 149 4.60 -11.89 -5.73
C VAL A 149 4.02 -12.07 -4.33
N GLN A 150 4.70 -11.53 -3.32
CA GLN A 150 4.25 -11.58 -1.93
C GLN A 150 3.29 -10.42 -1.64
N PHE A 151 2.23 -10.68 -0.88
CA PHE A 151 1.29 -9.65 -0.43
C PHE A 151 1.24 -9.58 1.09
N THR A 152 1.52 -8.40 1.63
CA THR A 152 1.53 -8.13 3.07
C THR A 152 0.63 -6.94 3.39
N VAL A 153 -0.25 -7.10 4.37
CA VAL A 153 -0.96 -5.97 4.98
C VAL A 153 -0.17 -5.51 6.19
N VAL A 154 0.14 -4.23 6.28
CA VAL A 154 0.65 -3.61 7.51
C VAL A 154 -0.48 -2.80 8.11
N SER A 155 -0.86 -3.11 9.34
CA SER A 155 -1.92 -2.44 10.08
C SER A 155 -1.31 -1.79 11.32
N GLY A 156 -1.51 -0.48 11.47
CA GLY A 156 -0.91 0.30 12.56
C GLY A 156 -1.89 1.22 13.26
N ASP A 157 -1.48 1.71 14.43
CA ASP A 157 -2.20 2.79 15.12
C ASP A 157 -1.99 4.12 14.37
N LEU A 158 -2.99 4.99 14.44
CA LEU A 158 -2.99 6.34 13.86
C LEU A 158 -1.85 7.21 14.42
N THR A 159 -1.37 6.91 15.62
CA THR A 159 -0.32 7.68 16.31
C THR A 159 1.09 7.28 15.91
N ASP A 160 1.29 6.03 15.46
CA ASP A 160 2.61 5.40 15.39
C ASP A 160 3.21 5.51 13.99
N ARG A 161 3.14 6.70 13.40
CA ARG A 161 3.50 6.97 11.99
C ARG A 161 4.89 6.48 11.61
N ARG A 162 5.88 6.72 12.47
CA ARG A 162 7.29 6.39 12.21
C ARG A 162 7.50 4.87 12.24
N ASP A 163 6.96 4.21 13.25
CA ASP A 163 7.06 2.76 13.40
C ASP A 163 6.27 2.06 12.29
N MET A 164 5.13 2.62 11.89
CA MET A 164 4.35 2.16 10.75
C MET A 164 5.14 2.24 9.44
N ALA A 165 5.81 3.37 9.19
CA ALA A 165 6.66 3.53 8.01
C ALA A 165 7.83 2.54 8.02
N ALA A 166 8.48 2.34 9.17
CA ALA A 166 9.54 1.35 9.32
C ALA A 166 9.05 -0.07 9.05
N ALA A 167 7.87 -0.44 9.55
CA ALA A 167 7.26 -1.75 9.31
C ALA A 167 6.88 -1.96 7.84
N VAL A 168 6.34 -0.92 7.17
CA VAL A 168 6.07 -0.94 5.73
C VAL A 168 7.36 -1.18 4.94
N VAL A 169 8.42 -0.41 5.23
CA VAL A 169 9.73 -0.59 4.58
C VAL A 169 10.31 -1.97 4.85
N ASN A 170 10.19 -2.47 6.08
CA ASN A 170 10.63 -3.82 6.42
C ASN A 170 9.85 -4.88 5.63
N ALA A 171 8.53 -4.74 5.50
CA ALA A 171 7.70 -5.62 4.70
C ALA A 171 8.03 -5.55 3.19
N THR A 172 8.54 -4.42 2.70
CA THR A 172 9.04 -4.28 1.32
C THR A 172 10.45 -4.90 1.13
N ASN A 173 11.21 -5.07 2.21
CA ASN A 173 12.61 -5.54 2.15
C ASN A 173 12.77 -7.03 2.49
N VAL A 174 12.02 -7.56 3.46
CA VAL A 174 12.27 -8.88 4.04
C VAL A 174 11.37 -9.94 3.40
N ALA A 175 11.91 -11.13 3.16
CA ALA A 175 11.13 -12.28 2.73
C ALA A 175 10.31 -12.83 3.92
N ASN A 176 9.14 -12.24 4.17
CA ASN A 176 8.17 -12.78 5.10
C ASN A 176 7.07 -13.54 4.35
N SER A 177 6.47 -14.53 5.01
CA SER A 177 5.27 -15.20 4.49
C SER A 177 4.13 -14.19 4.32
N SER A 178 3.48 -14.17 3.16
CA SER A 178 2.31 -13.34 2.86
C SER A 178 1.30 -13.36 4.02
N GLY A 179 1.04 -12.22 4.66
CA GLY A 179 0.26 -12.15 5.89
C GLY A 179 -0.07 -10.73 6.34
N VAL A 180 -0.30 -10.56 7.65
CA VAL A 180 -0.57 -9.26 8.28
C VAL A 180 0.53 -8.95 9.30
N VAL A 181 1.06 -7.73 9.26
CA VAL A 181 1.99 -7.18 10.24
C VAL A 181 1.25 -6.12 11.06
N TYR A 182 1.22 -6.28 12.37
CA TYR A 182 0.60 -5.32 13.27
C TYR A 182 1.66 -4.44 13.93
N VAL A 183 1.43 -3.13 13.93
CA VAL A 183 2.33 -2.12 14.50
C VAL A 183 1.60 -1.35 15.60
N GLY A 184 2.26 -1.11 16.73
CA GLY A 184 1.66 -0.40 17.87
C GLY A 184 0.86 -1.30 18.80
N ARG A 185 0.00 -0.69 19.64
CA ARG A 185 -0.60 -1.35 20.82
C ARG A 185 -1.45 -2.59 20.49
N ALA A 186 -1.35 -3.57 21.39
CA ALA A 186 -2.04 -4.87 21.32
C ALA A 186 -3.55 -4.80 21.58
N ASP A 187 -4.09 -3.65 21.99
CA ASP A 187 -5.51 -3.47 22.31
C ASP A 187 -6.41 -3.76 21.09
N TYR A 188 -5.90 -3.50 19.88
CA TYR A 188 -6.56 -3.90 18.63
C TYR A 188 -6.33 -5.37 18.23
N GLN A 189 -5.37 -6.07 18.83
CA GLN A 189 -5.07 -7.48 18.56
C GLN A 189 -5.88 -8.44 19.44
N MET A 190 -6.33 -8.00 20.63
CA MET A 190 -7.18 -8.81 21.50
C MET A 190 -8.64 -8.73 21.02
N THR A 191 -9.20 -9.83 20.56
CA THR A 191 -10.63 -10.00 20.30
C THR A 191 -11.42 -9.85 21.60
N ALA A 192 -12.54 -9.14 21.55
CA ALA A 192 -13.61 -9.29 22.53
C ALA A 192 -14.41 -10.57 22.20
#